data_AF-A0A1E7W446-F1
#
_entry.id   AF-A0A1E7W446-F1
#
_cell.length_a   1.000
_cell.length_b   1.000
_cell.length_c   1.000
_cell.angle_alpha   90.00
_cell.angle_beta   90.00
_cell.angle_gamma   90.00
#
_symmetry.space_group_name_H-M   'P 1'
#
loop_
_entity.id
_entity.type
_entity.pdbx_description
1 polymer ?
#
loop_
_entity_poly.entity_id
_entity_poly.type
_entity_poly.pdbx_seq_one_letter_code
_entity_poly.pdbx_strand_id
1 'polypeptide(L)'
;MMVRTCLALAAATLFAGAAHAAPLTADEMLKQFNVVVKGDMTSTSHVDGRTYVAGNLQGGDYVQHASDTAKSAYAGLTVGGNASGNLHVNGLGAVVGGNANGIIVNSGQTYVGGSATSTTFNGNAWVAGAANGVNFNGAGHAASYTNTNNNNKLAATTAVMNSTRAAASSTDFSNVMNNMSTKLSALKGSKDAAVAIAGNKVTFSGTGNANGVLVFDLTSLDSQIFSSNIGEFAFNLNKASTVIFNTDNKALSLSANFLAPNSLGSSLIWNFAGATSVTVDRTFVGQVLVADGTFSNRGGANVEGGVYAKAFNQQGEVHLQQFSGSLATAVPEAETYAMMLAGLGLLGFIARRRKSA
;
A
#
# COMPACT_ATOMS: atom_id res chain seq x y z
N MET A 1 19.13 -49.48 51.69
CA MET A 1 18.65 -50.17 50.46
C MET A 1 17.64 -49.25 49.78
N MET A 2 18.04 -48.71 48.62
CA MET A 2 17.25 -48.15 47.48
C MET A 2 16.05 -47.22 47.79
N VAL A 3 16.14 -45.90 47.55
CA VAL A 3 16.05 -45.18 46.25
C VAL A 3 14.71 -45.44 45.53
N ARG A 4 13.88 -44.39 45.37
CA ARG A 4 13.46 -43.78 44.08
C ARG A 4 12.24 -42.88 44.24
N THR A 5 12.48 -41.57 44.29
CA THR A 5 11.49 -40.52 44.04
C THR A 5 11.33 -40.40 42.52
N CYS A 6 10.18 -40.80 41.97
CA CYS A 6 9.85 -40.56 40.57
C CYS A 6 9.27 -39.15 40.41
N LEU A 7 10.09 -38.22 39.93
CA LEU A 7 9.64 -36.93 39.40
C LEU A 7 9.10 -37.17 37.99
N ALA A 8 7.79 -36.97 37.78
CA ALA A 8 7.19 -36.95 36.45
C ALA A 8 7.50 -35.59 35.80
N LEU A 9 8.40 -35.59 34.81
CA LEU A 9 8.70 -34.42 33.98
C LEU A 9 7.63 -34.30 32.89
N ALA A 10 6.69 -33.37 33.05
CA ALA A 10 5.75 -33.01 32.00
C ALA A 10 6.50 -32.18 30.95
N ALA A 11 6.81 -32.79 29.80
CA ALA A 11 7.36 -32.10 28.65
C ALA A 11 6.27 -31.21 28.01
N ALA A 12 6.36 -29.89 28.23
CA ALA A 12 5.56 -28.92 27.49
C ALA A 12 6.16 -28.79 26.07
N THR A 13 5.55 -29.45 25.09
CA THR A 13 5.84 -29.21 23.68
C THR A 13 5.31 -27.82 23.30
N LEU A 14 6.19 -26.82 23.32
CA LEU A 14 5.96 -25.54 22.67
C LEU A 14 5.91 -25.81 21.16
N PHE A 15 4.71 -25.86 20.59
CA PHE A 15 4.53 -25.72 19.15
C PHE A 15 4.98 -24.30 18.78
N ALA A 16 6.19 -24.17 18.22
CA ALA A 16 6.61 -22.99 17.51
C ALA A 16 5.78 -22.88 16.22
N GLY A 17 4.56 -22.36 16.34
CA GLY A 17 3.80 -21.91 15.17
C GLY A 17 4.62 -20.84 14.46
N ALA A 18 4.75 -20.92 13.13
CA ALA A 18 5.35 -19.85 12.35
C ALA A 18 4.60 -18.54 12.68
N ALA A 19 5.32 -17.55 13.20
CA ALA A 19 4.77 -16.23 13.46
C ALA A 19 4.31 -15.66 12.10
N HIS A 20 3.00 -15.71 11.86
CA HIS A 20 2.43 -15.11 10.66
C HIS A 20 2.53 -13.59 10.81
N ALA A 21 2.99 -12.89 9.78
CA ALA A 21 2.98 -11.43 9.79
C ALA A 21 1.54 -10.96 10.04
N ALA A 22 1.36 -10.03 10.98
CA ALA A 22 0.06 -9.42 11.23
C ALA A 22 -0.39 -8.65 9.97
N PRO A 23 -1.68 -8.65 9.62
CA PRO A 23 -2.20 -7.79 8.56
C PRO A 23 -1.93 -6.32 8.87
N LEU A 24 -1.52 -5.56 7.86
CA LEU A 24 -1.31 -4.12 8.01
C LEU A 24 -2.65 -3.37 8.12
N THR A 25 -2.66 -2.34 8.95
CA THR A 25 -3.71 -1.31 8.96
C THR A 25 -3.56 -0.35 7.77
N ALA A 26 -4.58 0.49 7.52
CA ALA A 26 -4.52 1.51 6.48
C ALA A 26 -3.40 2.55 6.73
N ASP A 27 -3.15 2.90 7.99
CA ASP A 27 -2.09 3.84 8.36
C ASP A 27 -0.70 3.24 8.08
N GLU A 28 -0.50 1.96 8.44
CA GLU A 28 0.74 1.24 8.11
C GLU A 28 0.92 1.05 6.60
N MET A 29 -0.16 0.79 5.85
CA MET A 29 -0.12 0.74 4.39
C MET A 29 0.40 2.07 3.81
N LEU A 30 -0.20 3.20 4.21
CA LEU A 30 0.21 4.54 3.74
C LEU A 30 1.65 4.89 4.10
N LYS A 31 2.14 4.36 5.23
CA LYS A 31 3.50 4.59 5.72
C LYS A 31 4.55 3.64 5.14
N GLN A 32 4.16 2.52 4.54
CA GLN A 32 5.12 1.51 4.09
C GLN A 32 5.19 1.37 2.57
N PHE A 33 4.17 1.82 1.84
CA PHE A 33 4.06 1.64 0.40
C PHE A 33 3.96 2.98 -0.32
N ASN A 34 4.60 3.07 -1.49
CA ASN A 34 4.29 4.11 -2.47
C ASN A 34 3.11 3.68 -3.34
N VAL A 35 3.03 2.39 -3.68
CA VAL A 35 2.00 1.88 -4.59
C VAL A 35 1.39 0.60 -4.02
N VAL A 36 0.06 0.56 -3.98
CA VAL A 36 -0.72 -0.65 -3.72
C VAL A 36 -1.82 -0.77 -4.77
N VAL A 37 -1.77 -1.82 -5.57
CA VAL A 37 -2.74 -2.12 -6.61
C VAL A 37 -3.37 -3.47 -6.32
N LYS A 38 -4.69 -3.53 -6.14
CA LYS A 38 -5.38 -4.80 -5.84
C LYS A 38 -5.77 -5.63 -7.08
N GLY A 39 -5.46 -5.15 -8.27
CA GLY A 39 -5.62 -5.82 -9.55
C GLY A 39 -4.34 -5.74 -10.37
N ASP A 40 -4.47 -5.49 -11.68
CA ASP A 40 -3.34 -5.40 -12.60
C ASP A 40 -2.74 -3.99 -12.68
N MET A 41 -1.44 -3.92 -12.96
CA MET A 41 -0.71 -2.68 -13.18
C MET A 41 0.12 -2.76 -14.47
N THR A 42 0.09 -1.70 -15.27
CA THR A 42 1.00 -1.49 -16.40
C THR A 42 1.82 -0.23 -16.14
N SER A 43 3.12 -0.27 -16.43
CA SER A 43 4.01 0.86 -16.21
C SER A 43 5.03 1.04 -17.32
N THR A 44 5.21 2.30 -17.73
CA THR A 44 6.28 2.75 -18.62
C THR A 44 7.23 3.73 -17.93
N SER A 45 7.18 3.79 -16.59
CA SER A 45 7.91 4.76 -15.77
C SER A 45 8.39 4.09 -14.47
N HIS A 46 8.77 4.86 -13.46
CA HIS A 46 9.31 4.32 -12.22
C HIS A 46 8.51 4.70 -10.97
N VAL A 47 8.61 3.83 -9.97
CA VAL A 47 8.12 4.06 -8.61
C VAL A 47 9.34 4.08 -7.69
N ASP A 48 9.47 5.16 -6.93
CA ASP A 48 10.64 5.36 -6.07
C ASP A 48 10.72 4.39 -4.91
N GLY A 49 9.56 4.03 -4.36
CA GLY A 49 9.44 3.23 -3.16
C GLY A 49 8.83 1.86 -3.38
N ARG A 50 8.34 1.31 -2.27
CA ARG A 50 7.79 -0.04 -2.21
C ARG A 50 6.46 -0.17 -2.95
N THR A 51 6.31 -1.26 -3.69
CA THR A 51 5.13 -1.53 -4.54
C THR A 51 4.54 -2.90 -4.26
N TYR A 52 3.21 -2.95 -4.15
CA TYR A 52 2.41 -4.17 -4.11
C TYR A 52 1.41 -4.19 -5.27
N VAL A 53 1.37 -5.28 -6.03
CA VAL A 53 0.39 -5.54 -7.10
C VAL A 53 -0.21 -6.92 -6.87
N ALA A 54 -1.50 -7.02 -6.58
CA ALA A 54 -2.14 -8.33 -6.33
C ALA A 54 -2.27 -9.16 -7.62
N GLY A 55 -2.48 -8.49 -8.77
CA GLY A 55 -2.60 -9.10 -10.09
C GLY A 55 -1.27 -9.22 -10.82
N ASN A 56 -1.33 -9.09 -12.15
CA ASN A 56 -0.17 -9.08 -13.02
C ASN A 56 0.45 -7.68 -13.09
N LEU A 57 1.76 -7.65 -13.28
CA LEU A 57 2.53 -6.44 -13.49
C LEU A 57 3.31 -6.50 -14.80
N GLN A 58 3.20 -5.44 -15.60
CA GLN A 58 3.93 -5.28 -16.84
C GLN A 58 4.72 -3.96 -16.85
N GLY A 59 6.04 -4.07 -16.95
CA GLY A 59 6.97 -2.96 -17.11
C GLY A 59 7.22 -2.13 -15.86
N GLY A 60 8.05 -1.11 -16.05
CA GLY A 60 8.43 -0.12 -15.05
C GLY A 60 9.64 -0.48 -14.20
N ASP A 61 10.14 0.51 -13.48
CA ASP A 61 11.24 0.37 -12.53
C ASP A 61 10.77 0.64 -11.10
N TYR A 62 11.19 -0.16 -10.15
CA TYR A 62 10.68 -0.10 -8.78
C TYR A 62 11.80 0.07 -7.78
N VAL A 63 11.52 0.80 -6.70
CA VAL A 63 12.45 1.01 -5.58
C VAL A 63 13.70 1.81 -6.01
N GLN A 64 13.51 2.93 -6.72
CA GLN A 64 14.61 3.83 -7.11
C GLN A 64 15.33 4.45 -5.91
N HIS A 65 14.61 4.70 -4.81
CA HIS A 65 15.13 5.29 -3.58
C HIS A 65 15.11 4.27 -2.43
N ALA A 66 15.87 3.18 -2.59
CA ALA A 66 15.90 2.07 -1.64
C ALA A 66 16.34 2.47 -0.23
N SER A 67 17.23 3.46 -0.09
CA SER A 67 17.72 3.99 1.19
C SER A 67 16.64 4.74 1.97
N ASP A 68 15.74 5.40 1.26
CA ASP A 68 14.72 6.29 1.82
C ASP A 68 13.38 5.56 2.00
N THR A 69 13.21 4.42 1.31
CA THR A 69 12.01 3.57 1.41
C THR A 69 11.83 3.02 2.82
N ALA A 70 10.63 3.20 3.40
CA ALA A 70 10.30 2.67 4.72
C ALA A 70 10.62 1.18 4.91
N LYS A 71 11.08 0.87 6.12
CA LYS A 71 11.23 -0.52 6.59
C LYS A 71 9.88 -1.21 6.59
N SER A 72 9.88 -2.44 6.10
CA SER A 72 8.71 -3.32 6.06
C SER A 72 9.15 -4.77 6.05
N ALA A 73 8.26 -5.69 6.43
CA ALA A 73 8.45 -7.12 6.24
C ALA A 73 8.29 -7.55 4.76
N TYR A 74 7.63 -6.73 3.95
CA TYR A 74 7.43 -6.97 2.52
C TYR A 74 8.73 -6.81 1.74
N ALA A 75 8.82 -7.44 0.56
CA ALA A 75 9.88 -7.15 -0.41
C ALA A 75 9.68 -5.76 -1.03
N GLY A 76 10.73 -5.23 -1.68
CA GLY A 76 10.66 -3.96 -2.40
C GLY A 76 9.56 -3.94 -3.45
N LEU A 77 9.46 -5.03 -4.21
CA LEU A 77 8.34 -5.31 -5.10
C LEU A 77 7.64 -6.61 -4.70
N THR A 78 6.31 -6.56 -4.60
CA THR A 78 5.47 -7.75 -4.44
C THR A 78 4.44 -7.81 -5.58
N VAL A 79 4.41 -8.91 -6.32
CA VAL A 79 3.45 -9.18 -7.41
C VAL A 79 2.76 -10.50 -7.12
N GLY A 80 1.44 -10.51 -6.97
CA GLY A 80 0.67 -11.74 -6.71
C GLY A 80 0.54 -12.63 -7.96
N GLY A 81 0.43 -12.02 -9.14
CA GLY A 81 0.40 -12.68 -10.44
C GLY A 81 1.77 -12.77 -11.13
N ASN A 82 1.78 -12.62 -12.45
CA ASN A 82 3.01 -12.63 -13.26
C ASN A 82 3.65 -11.24 -13.30
N ALA A 83 4.98 -11.20 -13.30
CA ALA A 83 5.78 -9.99 -13.53
C ALA A 83 6.48 -10.09 -14.89
N SER A 84 6.34 -9.07 -15.75
CA SER A 84 6.88 -9.12 -17.11
C SER A 84 7.23 -7.75 -17.70
N GLY A 85 7.87 -7.75 -18.88
CA GLY A 85 7.87 -6.59 -19.78
C GLY A 85 8.95 -5.54 -19.50
N ASN A 86 10.21 -5.95 -19.40
CA ASN A 86 11.36 -5.07 -19.12
C ASN A 86 11.21 -4.33 -17.78
N LEU A 87 10.94 -5.12 -16.74
CA LEU A 87 10.74 -4.64 -15.39
C LEU A 87 12.05 -4.66 -14.59
N HIS A 88 12.36 -3.60 -13.84
CA HIS A 88 13.53 -3.57 -12.95
C HIS A 88 13.13 -3.37 -11.47
N VAL A 89 13.79 -4.08 -10.57
CA VAL A 89 13.67 -3.87 -9.12
C VAL A 89 15.03 -3.44 -8.58
N ASN A 90 15.16 -2.17 -8.23
CA ASN A 90 16.45 -1.55 -7.90
C ASN A 90 16.91 -1.79 -6.47
N GLY A 91 15.99 -2.19 -5.58
CA GLY A 91 16.31 -2.47 -4.19
C GLY A 91 15.33 -3.40 -3.49
N LEU A 92 15.74 -3.89 -2.32
CA LEU A 92 14.89 -4.58 -1.34
C LEU A 92 14.25 -5.90 -1.82
N GLY A 93 14.67 -6.43 -2.97
CA GLY A 93 14.25 -7.74 -3.48
C GLY A 93 12.81 -7.77 -4.00
N ALA A 94 12.38 -8.97 -4.42
CA ALA A 94 11.07 -9.17 -5.01
C ALA A 94 10.38 -10.45 -4.55
N VAL A 95 9.05 -10.43 -4.49
CA VAL A 95 8.21 -11.64 -4.42
C VAL A 95 7.27 -11.62 -5.63
N VAL A 96 7.34 -12.65 -6.46
CA VAL A 96 6.46 -12.85 -7.61
C VAL A 96 5.70 -14.17 -7.39
N GLY A 97 4.38 -14.11 -7.24
CA GLY A 97 3.55 -15.29 -7.00
C GLY A 97 3.43 -16.20 -8.22
N GLY A 98 3.36 -15.60 -9.41
CA GLY A 98 3.35 -16.29 -10.70
C GLY A 98 4.72 -16.38 -11.36
N ASN A 99 4.73 -16.21 -12.69
CA ASN A 99 5.95 -16.27 -13.50
C ASN A 99 6.67 -14.93 -13.57
N ALA A 100 8.00 -14.98 -13.71
CA ALA A 100 8.84 -13.83 -14.00
C ALA A 100 9.34 -13.93 -15.46
N ASN A 101 9.07 -12.92 -16.30
CA ASN A 101 9.46 -12.95 -17.71
C ASN A 101 10.07 -11.63 -18.18
N GLY A 102 11.37 -11.62 -18.45
CA GLY A 102 12.04 -10.40 -18.89
C GLY A 102 12.13 -9.36 -17.78
N ILE A 103 12.48 -9.77 -16.56
CA ILE A 103 12.66 -8.87 -15.42
C ILE A 103 14.11 -8.89 -14.92
N ILE A 104 14.52 -7.82 -14.23
CA ILE A 104 15.84 -7.71 -13.59
C ILE A 104 15.64 -7.30 -12.14
N VAL A 105 16.14 -8.09 -11.19
CA VAL A 105 16.21 -7.69 -9.78
C VAL A 105 17.66 -7.33 -9.45
N ASN A 106 17.92 -6.03 -9.34
CA ASN A 106 19.25 -5.48 -9.17
C ASN A 106 19.81 -5.66 -7.75
N SER A 107 18.95 -5.70 -6.73
CA SER A 107 19.37 -5.91 -5.34
C SER A 107 18.27 -6.52 -4.47
N GLY A 108 18.70 -7.23 -3.43
CA GLY A 108 17.85 -7.98 -2.50
C GLY A 108 17.52 -9.40 -2.98
N GLN A 109 16.85 -10.15 -2.12
CA GLN A 109 16.56 -11.56 -2.38
C GLN A 109 15.19 -11.73 -3.05
N THR A 110 15.10 -12.72 -3.94
CA THR A 110 13.90 -12.92 -4.77
C THR A 110 13.26 -14.28 -4.56
N TYR A 111 11.93 -14.30 -4.50
CA TYR A 111 11.14 -15.53 -4.60
C TYR A 111 10.20 -15.43 -5.81
N VAL A 112 10.21 -16.47 -6.65
CA VAL A 112 9.28 -16.65 -7.77
C VAL A 112 8.52 -17.95 -7.57
N GLY A 113 7.19 -17.87 -7.44
CA GLY A 113 6.31 -19.03 -7.23
C GLY A 113 6.07 -19.85 -8.50
N GLY A 114 6.24 -19.25 -9.67
CA GLY A 114 6.19 -19.91 -10.97
C GLY A 114 7.57 -20.13 -11.60
N SER A 115 7.60 -20.09 -12.93
CA SER A 115 8.83 -20.18 -13.74
C SER A 115 9.44 -18.81 -14.00
N ALA A 116 10.73 -18.78 -14.31
CA ALA A 116 11.46 -17.58 -14.71
C ALA A 116 12.01 -17.74 -16.13
N THR A 117 11.80 -16.73 -16.98
CA THR A 117 12.32 -16.70 -18.36
C THR A 117 13.01 -15.36 -18.63
N SER A 118 14.16 -15.39 -19.30
CA SER A 118 14.91 -14.19 -19.71
C SER A 118 15.09 -13.17 -18.57
N THR A 119 15.35 -13.68 -17.37
CA THR A 119 15.32 -12.90 -16.12
C THR A 119 16.70 -12.87 -15.48
N THR A 120 17.09 -11.75 -14.88
CA THR A 120 18.35 -11.62 -14.13
C THR A 120 18.09 -11.38 -12.65
N PHE A 121 18.75 -12.15 -11.80
CA PHE A 121 18.73 -11.98 -10.35
C PHE A 121 20.15 -11.68 -9.84
N ASN A 122 20.37 -10.47 -9.34
CA ASN A 122 21.65 -10.03 -8.78
C ASN A 122 21.84 -10.43 -7.31
N GLY A 123 20.74 -10.67 -6.58
CA GLY A 123 20.77 -11.30 -5.27
C GLY A 123 20.42 -12.79 -5.31
N ASN A 124 20.37 -13.43 -4.14
CA ASN A 124 19.91 -14.82 -4.06
C ASN A 124 18.46 -14.93 -4.54
N ALA A 125 18.16 -15.98 -5.31
CA ALA A 125 16.84 -16.16 -5.88
C ALA A 125 16.37 -17.61 -5.81
N TRP A 126 15.08 -17.79 -5.50
CA TRP A 126 14.39 -19.07 -5.53
C TRP A 126 13.28 -19.03 -6.57
N VAL A 127 13.40 -19.83 -7.63
CA VAL A 127 12.37 -20.05 -8.65
C VAL A 127 11.76 -21.42 -8.38
N ALA A 128 10.48 -21.49 -8.04
CA ALA A 128 9.85 -22.78 -7.74
C ALA A 128 9.61 -23.63 -9.01
N GLY A 129 9.46 -22.98 -10.18
CA GLY A 129 9.32 -23.61 -11.48
C GLY A 129 10.63 -23.72 -12.27
N ALA A 130 10.50 -23.75 -13.60
CA ALA A 130 11.65 -23.83 -14.51
C ALA A 130 12.36 -22.49 -14.66
N ALA A 131 13.68 -22.52 -14.87
CA ALA A 131 14.48 -21.38 -15.28
C ALA A 131 14.91 -21.54 -16.74
N ASN A 132 14.50 -20.63 -17.62
CA ASN A 132 14.88 -20.61 -19.03
C ASN A 132 15.59 -19.30 -19.41
N GLY A 133 16.88 -19.36 -19.75
CA GLY A 133 17.65 -18.14 -20.02
C GLY A 133 17.71 -17.19 -18.82
N VAL A 134 17.78 -17.75 -17.61
CA VAL A 134 17.89 -16.97 -16.38
C VAL A 134 19.36 -16.74 -16.05
N ASN A 135 19.70 -15.56 -15.57
CA ASN A 135 21.01 -15.29 -15.00
C ASN A 135 20.92 -15.20 -13.47
N PHE A 136 21.53 -16.17 -12.78
CA PHE A 136 21.70 -16.16 -11.33
C PHE A 136 23.11 -15.64 -10.99
N ASN A 137 23.24 -14.33 -10.72
CA ASN A 137 24.50 -13.74 -10.26
C ASN A 137 24.71 -13.96 -8.74
N GLY A 138 23.62 -14.12 -7.98
CA GLY A 138 23.62 -14.63 -6.60
C GLY A 138 23.43 -16.15 -6.53
N ALA A 139 23.22 -16.69 -5.32
CA ALA A 139 22.87 -18.10 -5.18
C ALA A 139 21.45 -18.37 -5.71
N GLY A 140 21.29 -19.34 -6.61
CA GLY A 140 20.05 -19.59 -7.33
C GLY A 140 19.44 -20.96 -7.04
N HIS A 141 18.12 -21.07 -7.17
CA HIS A 141 17.39 -22.33 -7.27
C HIS A 141 16.35 -22.26 -8.38
N ALA A 142 16.19 -23.35 -9.12
CA ALA A 142 15.08 -23.65 -10.02
C ALA A 142 14.80 -25.15 -10.04
N ALA A 143 13.57 -25.55 -10.34
CA ALA A 143 13.19 -26.96 -10.48
C ALA A 143 13.85 -27.63 -11.70
N SER A 144 14.11 -26.84 -12.75
CA SER A 144 14.85 -27.26 -13.94
C SER A 144 15.55 -26.05 -14.58
N TYR A 145 16.59 -26.33 -15.36
CA TYR A 145 17.42 -25.31 -15.99
C TYR A 145 17.53 -25.56 -17.48
N THR A 146 17.09 -24.59 -18.27
CA THR A 146 17.24 -24.54 -19.73
C THR A 146 17.98 -23.26 -20.08
N ASN A 147 19.02 -23.32 -20.90
CA ASN A 147 19.85 -22.14 -21.26
C ASN A 147 20.30 -21.32 -20.03
N THR A 148 20.46 -22.00 -18.89
CA THR A 148 20.73 -21.38 -17.59
C THR A 148 21.86 -22.17 -16.94
N ASN A 149 22.94 -21.50 -16.59
CA ASN A 149 23.98 -22.09 -15.76
C ASN A 149 23.85 -21.55 -14.33
N ASN A 150 23.79 -22.46 -13.34
CA ASN A 150 23.75 -22.10 -11.94
C ASN A 150 24.85 -22.85 -11.17
N ASN A 151 26.00 -22.17 -11.03
CA ASN A 151 27.17 -22.70 -10.34
C ASN A 151 27.10 -22.51 -8.81
N ASN A 152 26.17 -21.68 -8.31
CA ASN A 152 26.00 -21.38 -6.89
C ASN A 152 24.58 -21.74 -6.44
N LYS A 153 24.35 -23.02 -6.16
CA LYS A 153 23.00 -23.53 -5.90
C LYS A 153 22.53 -23.23 -4.48
N LEU A 154 21.28 -22.77 -4.37
CA LEU A 154 20.57 -22.62 -3.11
C LEU A 154 19.81 -23.91 -2.78
N ALA A 155 20.10 -24.52 -1.63
CA ALA A 155 19.49 -25.79 -1.21
C ALA A 155 18.08 -25.63 -0.62
N ALA A 156 17.78 -24.47 -0.03
CA ALA A 156 16.48 -24.13 0.53
C ALA A 156 16.24 -22.61 0.49
N THR A 157 14.98 -22.19 0.52
CA THR A 157 14.63 -20.77 0.68
C THR A 157 15.28 -20.17 1.93
N THR A 158 15.78 -18.95 1.82
CA THR A 158 16.40 -18.23 2.96
C THR A 158 15.34 -17.74 3.95
N ALA A 159 15.79 -17.29 5.14
CA ALA A 159 14.92 -16.61 6.10
C ALA A 159 14.27 -15.33 5.52
N VAL A 160 15.00 -14.56 4.70
CA VAL A 160 14.48 -13.34 4.07
C VAL A 160 13.38 -13.69 3.07
N MET A 161 13.60 -14.68 2.20
CA MET A 161 12.57 -15.14 1.25
C MET A 161 11.32 -15.66 1.97
N ASN A 162 11.50 -16.41 3.07
CA ASN A 162 10.38 -16.88 3.87
C ASN A 162 9.60 -15.73 4.50
N SER A 163 10.30 -14.73 5.04
CA SER A 163 9.70 -13.54 5.66
C SER A 163 8.93 -12.70 4.64
N THR A 164 9.53 -12.38 3.50
CA THR A 164 8.89 -11.56 2.47
C THR A 164 7.73 -12.29 1.80
N ARG A 165 7.83 -13.61 1.61
CA ARG A 165 6.71 -14.44 1.10
C ARG A 165 5.55 -14.49 2.08
N ALA A 166 5.81 -14.65 3.38
CA ALA A 166 4.76 -14.61 4.40
C ALA A 166 4.08 -13.24 4.47
N ALA A 167 4.87 -12.16 4.36
CA ALA A 167 4.34 -10.80 4.29
C ALA A 167 3.47 -10.58 3.03
N ALA A 168 3.89 -11.08 1.87
CA ALA A 168 3.16 -10.91 0.60
C ALA A 168 1.70 -11.40 0.64
N SER A 169 1.37 -12.34 1.53
CA SER A 169 0.00 -12.84 1.75
C SER A 169 -0.60 -12.44 3.09
N SER A 170 0.04 -11.56 3.87
CA SER A 170 -0.39 -11.25 5.24
C SER A 170 -1.51 -10.21 5.33
N THR A 171 -1.66 -9.36 4.31
CA THR A 171 -2.62 -8.26 4.31
C THR A 171 -3.59 -8.40 3.15
N ASP A 172 -4.89 -8.36 3.45
CA ASP A 172 -5.92 -8.17 2.45
C ASP A 172 -6.03 -6.67 2.11
N PHE A 173 -5.17 -6.21 1.20
CA PHE A 173 -5.15 -4.82 0.77
C PHE A 173 -6.46 -4.38 0.11
N SER A 174 -7.24 -5.30 -0.47
CA SER A 174 -8.56 -4.97 -1.00
C SER A 174 -9.49 -4.51 0.12
N ASN A 175 -9.55 -5.28 1.21
CA ASN A 175 -10.34 -4.91 2.37
C ASN A 175 -9.79 -3.66 3.09
N VAL A 176 -8.46 -3.53 3.23
CA VAL A 176 -7.85 -2.33 3.84
C VAL A 176 -8.23 -1.06 3.08
N MET A 177 -8.07 -1.05 1.75
CA MET A 177 -8.35 0.12 0.92
C MET A 177 -9.84 0.45 0.85
N ASN A 178 -10.71 -0.56 0.69
CA ASN A 178 -12.15 -0.34 0.65
C ASN A 178 -12.67 0.21 1.99
N ASN A 179 -12.21 -0.34 3.11
CA ASN A 179 -12.57 0.14 4.45
C ASN A 179 -12.02 1.55 4.71
N MET A 180 -10.80 1.84 4.27
CA MET A 180 -10.23 3.19 4.36
C MET A 180 -11.09 4.18 3.57
N SER A 181 -11.40 3.89 2.30
CA SER A 181 -12.19 4.78 1.44
C SER A 181 -13.58 5.05 2.04
N THR A 182 -14.23 3.99 2.53
CA THR A 182 -15.54 4.09 3.20
C THR A 182 -15.46 4.96 4.45
N LYS A 183 -14.51 4.70 5.35
CA LYS A 183 -14.33 5.48 6.59
C LYS A 183 -14.03 6.95 6.30
N LEU A 184 -13.15 7.23 5.33
CA LEU A 184 -12.82 8.59 4.94
C LEU A 184 -14.03 9.31 4.37
N SER A 185 -14.80 8.66 3.48
CA SER A 185 -16.00 9.25 2.86
C SER A 185 -17.11 9.59 3.86
N ALA A 186 -17.14 8.90 5.01
CA ALA A 186 -18.10 9.19 6.08
C ALA A 186 -17.72 10.43 6.91
N LEU A 187 -16.49 10.93 6.81
CA LEU A 187 -16.04 12.11 7.55
C LEU A 187 -16.73 13.37 7.02
N LYS A 188 -17.27 14.17 7.95
CA LYS A 188 -17.81 15.49 7.64
C LYS A 188 -16.68 16.49 7.40
N GLY A 189 -16.92 17.43 6.48
CA GLY A 189 -16.06 18.59 6.29
C GLY A 189 -15.78 19.30 7.61
N SER A 190 -14.53 19.64 7.85
CA SER A 190 -14.12 20.37 9.06
C SER A 190 -14.74 21.76 9.05
N LYS A 191 -15.11 22.28 10.23
CA LYS A 191 -15.74 23.60 10.38
C LYS A 191 -14.95 24.73 9.71
N ASP A 192 -13.61 24.66 9.79
CA ASP A 192 -12.70 25.68 9.26
C ASP A 192 -12.22 25.38 7.83
N ALA A 193 -12.73 24.32 7.18
CA ALA A 193 -12.41 24.02 5.79
C ALA A 193 -13.21 24.92 4.86
N ALA A 194 -12.52 25.60 3.95
CA ALA A 194 -13.11 26.48 2.96
C ALA A 194 -12.52 26.21 1.56
N VAL A 195 -13.40 26.16 0.55
CA VAL A 195 -13.02 26.05 -0.86
C VAL A 195 -13.48 27.31 -1.57
N ALA A 196 -12.53 28.03 -2.17
CA ALA A 196 -12.81 29.21 -2.99
C ALA A 196 -12.45 28.92 -4.44
N ILE A 197 -13.38 29.18 -5.36
CA ILE A 197 -13.18 29.06 -6.80
C ILE A 197 -13.19 30.46 -7.40
N ALA A 198 -12.07 30.87 -8.01
CA ALA A 198 -11.93 32.17 -8.65
C ALA A 198 -11.29 31.98 -10.03
N GLY A 199 -12.09 32.15 -11.10
CA GLY A 199 -11.65 31.84 -12.46
C GLY A 199 -11.27 30.37 -12.60
N ASN A 200 -10.05 30.10 -13.08
CA ASN A 200 -9.51 28.75 -13.26
C ASN A 200 -8.78 28.19 -12.03
N LYS A 201 -8.84 28.88 -10.88
CA LYS A 201 -8.11 28.53 -9.67
C LYS A 201 -9.04 28.10 -8.55
N VAL A 202 -8.75 26.97 -7.93
CA VAL A 202 -9.37 26.52 -6.68
C VAL A 202 -8.37 26.71 -5.54
N THR A 203 -8.80 27.34 -4.45
CA THR A 203 -7.99 27.52 -3.25
C THR A 203 -8.63 26.77 -2.09
N PHE A 204 -7.92 25.77 -1.56
CA PHE A 204 -8.29 25.02 -0.37
C PHE A 204 -7.65 25.68 0.85
N SER A 205 -8.46 26.16 1.80
CA SER A 205 -7.99 26.83 3.00
C SER A 205 -8.58 26.20 4.25
N GLY A 206 -7.81 26.14 5.34
CA GLY A 206 -8.34 25.73 6.63
C GLY A 206 -7.28 25.48 7.68
N THR A 207 -7.74 25.15 8.88
CA THR A 207 -6.88 24.82 10.02
C THR A 207 -7.15 23.40 10.51
N GLY A 208 -6.10 22.61 10.68
CA GLY A 208 -6.21 21.27 11.28
C GLY A 208 -6.73 21.35 12.72
N ASN A 209 -7.47 20.33 13.13
CA ASN A 209 -7.97 20.20 14.49
C ASN A 209 -6.83 19.92 15.50
N ALA A 210 -7.17 19.61 16.76
CA ALA A 210 -6.18 19.31 17.80
C ALA A 210 -5.23 18.14 17.45
N ASN A 211 -5.66 17.23 16.56
CA ASN A 211 -4.86 16.11 16.07
C ASN A 211 -4.19 16.41 14.71
N GLY A 212 -4.30 17.64 14.21
CA GLY A 212 -3.76 18.05 12.92
C GLY A 212 -4.57 17.56 11.70
N VAL A 213 -5.81 17.10 11.90
CA VAL A 213 -6.67 16.61 10.81
C VAL A 213 -7.55 17.75 10.26
N LEU A 214 -7.55 17.90 8.93
CA LEU A 214 -8.42 18.81 8.18
C LEU A 214 -9.15 18.03 7.08
N VAL A 215 -10.47 18.12 7.04
CA VAL A 215 -11.31 17.37 6.08
C VAL A 215 -12.05 18.35 5.18
N PHE A 216 -11.92 18.14 3.87
CA PHE A 216 -12.72 18.77 2.83
C PHE A 216 -13.70 17.74 2.27
N ASP A 217 -14.99 17.98 2.49
CA ASP A 217 -16.06 17.28 1.81
C ASP A 217 -16.36 18.02 0.49
N LEU A 218 -15.92 17.45 -0.63
CA LEU A 218 -16.02 18.07 -1.96
C LEU A 218 -17.26 17.60 -2.73
N THR A 219 -18.08 16.70 -2.19
CA THR A 219 -19.19 16.05 -2.92
C THR A 219 -20.17 17.03 -3.57
N SER A 220 -20.37 18.21 -2.99
CA SER A 220 -21.22 19.27 -3.59
C SER A 220 -20.50 20.21 -4.57
N LEU A 221 -19.17 20.14 -4.67
CA LEU A 221 -18.33 21.06 -5.44
C LEU A 221 -17.47 20.35 -6.50
N ASP A 222 -17.34 19.04 -6.44
CA ASP A 222 -16.36 18.27 -7.20
C ASP A 222 -16.52 18.41 -8.72
N SER A 223 -17.75 18.50 -9.23
CA SER A 223 -18.03 18.75 -10.63
C SER A 223 -17.51 20.10 -11.11
N GLN A 224 -17.41 21.10 -10.22
CA GLN A 224 -16.81 22.39 -10.54
C GLN A 224 -15.28 22.34 -10.41
N ILE A 225 -14.78 21.78 -9.30
CA ILE A 225 -13.35 21.67 -8.96
C ILE A 225 -12.57 20.84 -9.99
N PHE A 226 -13.17 19.75 -10.48
CA PHE A 226 -12.54 18.82 -11.43
C PHE A 226 -13.01 19.03 -12.87
N SER A 227 -13.60 20.19 -13.17
CA SER A 227 -13.93 20.55 -14.55
C SER A 227 -12.68 20.90 -15.34
N SER A 228 -12.76 20.79 -16.67
CA SER A 228 -11.67 21.17 -17.59
C SER A 228 -11.32 22.67 -17.57
N ASN A 229 -12.14 23.50 -16.92
CA ASN A 229 -11.90 24.93 -16.78
C ASN A 229 -10.96 25.25 -15.61
N ILE A 230 -10.71 24.29 -14.71
CA ILE A 230 -9.80 24.47 -13.59
C ILE A 230 -8.38 24.08 -14.01
N GLY A 231 -7.48 25.05 -13.89
CA GLY A 231 -6.07 24.92 -14.25
C GLY A 231 -5.12 24.94 -13.05
N GLU A 232 -5.58 25.32 -11.86
CA GLU A 232 -4.73 25.51 -10.69
C GLU A 232 -5.40 25.13 -9.37
N PHE A 233 -4.63 24.46 -8.51
CA PHE A 233 -4.95 24.21 -7.11
C PHE A 233 -3.96 24.93 -6.20
N ALA A 234 -4.46 25.72 -5.26
CA ALA A 234 -3.69 26.38 -4.22
C ALA A 234 -4.11 25.92 -2.82
N PHE A 235 -3.19 26.01 -1.88
CA PHE A 235 -3.35 25.45 -0.54
C PHE A 235 -2.91 26.46 0.52
N ASN A 236 -3.83 26.79 1.45
CA ASN A 236 -3.57 27.58 2.65
C ASN A 236 -3.92 26.74 3.88
N LEU A 237 -3.06 25.78 4.19
CA LEU A 237 -3.31 24.72 5.17
C LEU A 237 -2.51 25.01 6.45
N ASN A 238 -3.19 25.39 7.53
CA ASN A 238 -2.54 25.74 8.78
C ASN A 238 -2.66 24.60 9.80
N LYS A 239 -1.58 24.26 10.50
CA LYS A 239 -1.57 23.21 11.55
C LYS A 239 -2.18 21.87 11.13
N ALA A 240 -2.16 21.55 9.83
CA ALA A 240 -2.72 20.30 9.31
C ALA A 240 -1.59 19.37 8.91
N SER A 241 -1.46 18.24 9.61
CA SER A 241 -0.55 17.13 9.27
C SER A 241 -1.26 16.03 8.47
N THR A 242 -2.59 16.07 8.40
CA THR A 242 -3.40 15.16 7.57
C THR A 242 -4.55 15.95 6.97
N VAL A 243 -4.56 16.04 5.63
CA VAL A 243 -5.61 16.74 4.89
C VAL A 243 -6.33 15.74 4.01
N ILE A 244 -7.63 15.59 4.20
CA ILE A 244 -8.45 14.61 3.48
C ILE A 244 -9.39 15.35 2.54
N PHE A 245 -9.39 14.99 1.27
CA PHE A 245 -10.33 15.45 0.25
C PHE A 245 -11.23 14.28 -0.15
N ASN A 246 -12.53 14.39 0.10
CA ASN A 246 -13.50 13.38 -0.29
C ASN A 246 -14.33 13.86 -1.50
N THR A 247 -14.44 13.02 -2.52
CA THR A 247 -15.31 13.21 -3.69
C THR A 247 -16.00 11.89 -4.03
N ASP A 248 -17.16 11.94 -4.67
CA ASP A 248 -17.98 10.79 -5.04
C ASP A 248 -18.24 10.65 -6.55
N ASN A 249 -17.63 11.53 -7.35
CA ASN A 249 -17.65 11.44 -8.81
C ASN A 249 -17.10 10.10 -9.33
N LYS A 250 -17.79 9.53 -10.32
CA LYS A 250 -17.46 8.20 -10.86
C LYS A 250 -16.29 8.21 -11.83
N ALA A 251 -16.22 9.25 -12.66
CA ALA A 251 -15.18 9.41 -13.65
C ALA A 251 -14.62 10.83 -13.54
N LEU A 252 -13.30 10.94 -13.36
CA LEU A 252 -12.63 12.23 -13.25
C LEU A 252 -11.44 12.30 -14.21
N SER A 253 -11.23 13.47 -14.81
CA SER A 253 -10.06 13.82 -15.58
C SER A 253 -9.52 15.15 -15.05
N LEU A 254 -8.34 15.13 -14.43
CA LEU A 254 -7.78 16.27 -13.73
C LEU A 254 -6.55 16.78 -14.48
N SER A 255 -6.55 18.08 -14.76
CA SER A 255 -5.49 18.77 -15.50
C SER A 255 -4.98 20.02 -14.79
N ALA A 256 -5.27 20.17 -13.49
CA ALA A 256 -4.86 21.32 -12.69
C ALA A 256 -3.40 21.20 -12.24
N ASN A 257 -2.67 22.31 -12.22
CA ASN A 257 -1.36 22.42 -11.59
C ASN A 257 -1.51 22.64 -10.08
N PHE A 258 -0.70 21.96 -9.29
CA PHE A 258 -0.58 22.26 -7.87
C PHE A 258 0.42 23.40 -7.67
N LEU A 259 -0.01 24.51 -7.08
CA LEU A 259 0.85 25.64 -6.77
C LEU A 259 1.62 25.37 -5.47
N ALA A 260 2.95 25.45 -5.53
CA ALA A 260 3.90 25.16 -4.44
C ALA A 260 3.77 23.73 -3.82
N PRO A 261 3.89 22.65 -4.62
CA PRO A 261 3.48 21.31 -4.21
C PRO A 261 4.46 20.55 -3.29
N ASN A 262 5.74 20.92 -3.29
CA ASN A 262 6.85 20.02 -2.89
C ASN A 262 6.81 19.52 -1.44
N SER A 263 6.06 20.15 -0.54
CA SER A 263 5.95 19.74 0.87
C SER A 263 4.62 19.09 1.24
N LEU A 264 3.68 18.97 0.30
CA LEU A 264 2.32 18.54 0.60
C LEU A 264 2.09 17.04 0.36
N GLY A 265 2.88 16.39 -0.49
CA GLY A 265 2.68 14.99 -0.90
C GLY A 265 2.56 13.98 0.26
N SER A 266 3.27 14.24 1.35
CA SER A 266 3.26 13.39 2.56
C SER A 266 2.07 13.62 3.51
N SER A 267 1.19 14.58 3.22
CA SER A 267 0.11 15.03 4.12
C SER A 267 -1.29 15.01 3.51
N LEU A 268 -1.40 15.11 2.18
CA LEU A 268 -2.69 15.11 1.49
C LEU A 268 -3.15 13.68 1.21
N ILE A 269 -4.44 13.42 1.40
CA ILE A 269 -5.14 12.20 0.99
C ILE A 269 -6.31 12.59 0.10
N TRP A 270 -6.32 12.07 -1.12
CA TRP A 270 -7.41 12.24 -2.07
C TRP A 270 -8.20 10.93 -2.15
N ASN A 271 -9.37 10.91 -1.51
CA ASN A 271 -10.27 9.78 -1.51
C ASN A 271 -11.33 9.96 -2.61
N PHE A 272 -11.12 9.27 -3.74
CA PHE A 272 -12.06 9.21 -4.85
C PHE A 272 -13.06 8.07 -4.62
N ALA A 273 -13.97 8.28 -3.67
CA ALA A 273 -14.84 7.23 -3.14
C ALA A 273 -15.79 6.70 -4.23
N GLY A 274 -15.71 5.41 -4.51
CA GLY A 274 -16.52 4.76 -5.54
C GLY A 274 -16.24 5.23 -6.96
N ALA A 275 -15.11 5.89 -7.23
CA ALA A 275 -14.70 6.24 -8.58
C ALA A 275 -14.29 4.99 -9.37
N THR A 276 -14.75 4.88 -10.62
CA THR A 276 -14.38 3.80 -11.54
C THR A 276 -13.16 4.16 -12.38
N SER A 277 -12.92 5.44 -12.62
CA SER A 277 -11.75 5.94 -13.35
C SER A 277 -11.33 7.33 -12.88
N VAL A 278 -10.04 7.49 -12.59
CA VAL A 278 -9.43 8.78 -12.28
C VAL A 278 -8.18 8.93 -13.15
N THR A 279 -8.19 9.95 -14.00
CA THR A 279 -7.07 10.28 -14.88
C THR A 279 -6.47 11.61 -14.44
N VAL A 280 -5.14 11.68 -14.39
CA VAL A 280 -4.39 12.93 -14.23
C VAL A 280 -3.51 13.13 -15.44
N ASP A 281 -3.54 14.32 -16.04
CA ASP A 281 -2.70 14.69 -17.19
C ASP A 281 -1.59 15.70 -16.78
N ARG A 282 -1.49 16.02 -15.49
CA ARG A 282 -0.43 16.86 -14.88
C ARG A 282 0.00 16.27 -13.54
N THR A 283 1.16 16.71 -13.04
CA THR A 283 1.67 16.25 -11.75
C THR A 283 0.63 16.38 -10.65
N PHE A 284 0.34 15.27 -9.98
CA PHE A 284 -0.64 15.18 -8.91
C PHE A 284 0.06 15.00 -7.56
N VAL A 285 -0.47 15.57 -6.48
CA VAL A 285 0.25 15.65 -5.20
C VAL A 285 -0.60 15.06 -4.10
N GLY A 286 -0.04 14.11 -3.36
CA GLY A 286 -0.69 13.45 -2.23
C GLY A 286 -0.88 11.95 -2.41
N GLN A 287 -1.48 11.34 -1.40
CA GLN A 287 -1.87 9.94 -1.37
C GLN A 287 -3.20 9.77 -2.13
N VAL A 288 -3.16 9.15 -3.30
CA VAL A 288 -4.29 8.93 -4.19
C VAL A 288 -4.99 7.61 -3.85
N LEU A 289 -6.24 7.65 -3.40
CA LEU A 289 -7.04 6.47 -3.11
C LEU A 289 -8.21 6.35 -4.12
N VAL A 290 -8.11 5.36 -5.01
CA VAL A 290 -9.12 4.98 -6.01
C VAL A 290 -9.51 3.53 -5.79
N ALA A 291 -10.14 3.26 -4.65
CA ALA A 291 -10.35 1.89 -4.16
C ALA A 291 -11.13 1.00 -5.15
N ASP A 292 -12.05 1.54 -5.94
CA ASP A 292 -12.92 0.74 -6.81
C ASP A 292 -12.55 0.79 -8.31
N GLY A 293 -11.57 1.62 -8.67
CA GLY A 293 -11.35 2.04 -10.05
C GLY A 293 -9.90 2.05 -10.51
N THR A 294 -9.76 2.42 -11.76
CA THR A 294 -8.45 2.58 -12.41
C THR A 294 -7.93 3.99 -12.17
N PHE A 295 -6.71 4.11 -11.66
CA PHE A 295 -5.97 5.37 -11.70
C PHE A 295 -5.08 5.39 -12.95
N SER A 296 -4.89 6.55 -13.57
CA SER A 296 -4.03 6.71 -14.75
C SER A 296 -3.34 8.07 -14.71
N ASN A 297 -2.00 8.09 -14.71
CA ASN A 297 -1.22 9.32 -14.76
C ASN A 297 -0.56 9.44 -16.15
N ARG A 298 -1.24 10.12 -17.07
CA ARG A 298 -0.94 10.10 -18.50
C ARG A 298 0.09 11.15 -18.90
N GLY A 299 0.75 10.92 -20.04
CA GLY A 299 1.63 11.92 -20.65
C GLY A 299 2.84 12.30 -19.78
N GLY A 300 3.30 11.40 -18.91
CA GLY A 300 4.40 11.68 -17.97
C GLY A 300 3.98 12.49 -16.74
N ALA A 301 2.68 12.56 -16.43
CA ALA A 301 2.21 13.21 -15.21
C ALA A 301 2.71 12.49 -13.96
N ASN A 302 3.62 13.10 -13.20
CA ASN A 302 4.15 12.49 -11.99
C ASN A 302 3.12 12.47 -10.84
N VAL A 303 3.33 11.60 -9.86
CA VAL A 303 2.62 11.64 -8.57
C VAL A 303 3.65 11.92 -7.47
N GLU A 304 3.53 13.07 -6.82
CA GLU A 304 4.30 13.43 -5.63
C GLU A 304 3.57 12.85 -4.39
N GLY A 305 3.71 11.56 -4.15
CA GLY A 305 2.85 10.86 -3.19
C GLY A 305 2.78 9.34 -3.39
N GLY A 306 1.64 8.78 -2.99
CA GLY A 306 1.35 7.36 -3.13
C GLY A 306 0.11 7.10 -3.97
N VAL A 307 0.03 5.92 -4.58
CA VAL A 307 -1.11 5.48 -5.39
C VAL A 307 -1.68 4.18 -4.84
N TYR A 308 -2.95 4.21 -4.47
CA TYR A 308 -3.68 3.09 -3.90
C TYR A 308 -4.94 2.87 -4.75
N ALA A 309 -4.91 1.95 -5.71
CA ALA A 309 -5.96 1.80 -6.72
C ALA A 309 -6.38 0.35 -6.97
N LYS A 310 -7.54 0.14 -7.61
CA LYS A 310 -7.91 -1.19 -8.12
C LYS A 310 -7.01 -1.62 -9.27
N ALA A 311 -6.74 -0.71 -10.20
CA ALA A 311 -5.81 -0.90 -11.30
C ALA A 311 -5.02 0.39 -11.52
N PHE A 312 -3.81 0.30 -12.08
CA PHE A 312 -2.98 1.46 -12.35
C PHE A 312 -2.32 1.38 -13.72
N ASN A 313 -2.58 2.38 -14.56
CA ASN A 313 -1.84 2.60 -15.81
C ASN A 313 -0.86 3.75 -15.59
N GLN A 314 0.39 3.40 -15.35
CA GLN A 314 1.43 4.34 -15.00
C GLN A 314 2.19 4.84 -16.23
N GLN A 315 2.14 6.14 -16.52
CA GLN A 315 2.99 6.76 -17.57
C GLN A 315 3.93 7.85 -17.03
N GLY A 316 3.68 8.37 -15.83
CA GLY A 316 4.61 9.23 -15.09
C GLY A 316 5.12 8.58 -13.81
N GLU A 317 6.10 9.21 -13.19
CA GLU A 317 6.81 8.70 -12.03
C GLU A 317 5.93 8.76 -10.78
N VAL A 318 6.16 7.88 -9.81
CA VAL A 318 5.58 8.00 -8.45
C VAL A 318 6.71 8.25 -7.48
N HIS A 319 6.86 9.51 -7.07
CA HIS A 319 7.94 9.96 -6.21
C HIS A 319 7.69 9.61 -4.74
N LEU A 320 8.75 9.28 -4.02
CA LEU A 320 8.68 8.91 -2.62
C LEU A 320 8.35 10.15 -1.75
N GLN A 321 7.07 10.29 -1.41
CA GLN A 321 6.55 11.24 -0.44
C GLN A 321 5.74 10.46 0.60
N GLN A 322 6.45 9.77 1.48
CA GLN A 322 5.85 8.85 2.43
C GLN A 322 4.87 9.58 3.36
N PHE A 323 3.69 9.00 3.57
CA PHE A 323 2.68 9.63 4.43
C PHE A 323 3.23 9.82 5.85
N SER A 324 3.19 11.07 6.33
CA SER A 324 3.73 11.45 7.65
C SER A 324 2.63 11.73 8.68
N GLY A 325 1.36 11.75 8.23
CA GLY A 325 0.20 12.02 9.05
C GLY A 325 -0.30 10.82 9.86
N SER A 326 -1.55 10.92 10.31
CA SER A 326 -2.25 9.87 11.05
C SER A 326 -3.70 9.80 10.63
N LEU A 327 -4.18 8.58 10.39
CA LEU A 327 -5.61 8.33 10.16
C LEU A 327 -6.43 8.28 11.45
N ALA A 328 -5.81 8.51 12.63
CA ALA A 328 -6.50 8.62 13.91
C ALA A 328 -7.36 9.90 13.96
N THR A 329 -8.47 9.88 13.25
CA THR A 329 -9.62 10.70 13.60
C THR A 329 -10.00 10.31 15.03
N ALA A 330 -10.28 11.29 15.89
CA ALA A 330 -10.63 11.03 17.27
C ALA A 330 -11.72 9.96 17.30
N VAL A 331 -11.37 8.76 17.77
CA VAL A 331 -12.35 7.75 18.17
C VAL A 331 -12.84 8.22 19.54
N PRO A 332 -14.07 8.72 19.60
CA PRO A 332 -14.92 8.25 20.69
C PRO A 332 -16.24 7.81 20.08
N GLU A 333 -16.39 6.51 19.85
CA GLU A 333 -17.73 5.99 19.81
C GLU A 333 -18.19 5.86 21.26
N ALA A 334 -18.86 6.89 21.77
CA ALA A 334 -19.63 6.82 23.00
C ALA A 334 -20.54 5.57 23.01
N GLU A 335 -20.92 5.07 21.83
CA GLU A 335 -21.65 3.82 21.62
C GLU A 335 -20.83 2.57 21.93
N THR A 336 -19.54 2.51 21.63
CA THR A 336 -18.68 1.36 22.01
C THR A 336 -18.53 1.29 23.53
N TYR A 337 -18.35 2.43 24.19
CA TYR A 337 -18.35 2.49 25.66
C TYR A 337 -19.74 2.22 26.24
N ALA A 338 -20.80 2.72 25.64
CA ALA A 338 -22.17 2.44 26.09
C ALA A 338 -22.54 0.96 25.92
N MET A 339 -22.10 0.30 24.85
CA MET A 339 -22.30 -1.13 24.62
C MET A 339 -21.42 -1.99 25.53
N MET A 340 -20.19 -1.58 25.81
CA MET A 340 -19.35 -2.22 26.81
C MET A 340 -19.96 -2.06 28.22
N LEU A 341 -20.42 -0.87 28.58
CA LEU A 341 -21.08 -0.59 29.86
C LEU A 341 -22.44 -1.28 29.97
N ALA A 342 -23.20 -1.37 28.89
CA ALA A 342 -24.45 -2.14 28.82
C ALA A 342 -24.17 -3.64 28.98
N GLY A 343 -23.13 -4.16 28.32
CA GLY A 343 -22.67 -5.55 28.47
C GLY A 343 -22.23 -5.86 29.89
N LEU A 344 -21.44 -4.97 30.51
CA LEU A 344 -21.03 -5.10 31.92
C LEU A 344 -22.22 -4.95 32.89
N GLY A 345 -23.17 -4.06 32.59
CA GLY A 345 -24.40 -3.89 33.35
C GLY A 345 -25.28 -5.13 33.34
N LEU A 346 -25.41 -5.79 32.17
CA LEU A 346 -26.13 -7.05 32.03
C LEU A 346 -25.47 -8.18 32.82
N LEU A 347 -24.14 -8.31 32.74
CA LEU A 347 -23.38 -9.30 33.53
C LEU A 347 -23.53 -9.07 35.03
N GLY A 348 -23.47 -7.82 35.49
CA GLY A 348 -23.71 -7.45 36.88
C GLY A 348 -25.13 -7.80 37.36
N PHE A 349 -26.15 -7.59 36.52
CA PHE A 349 -27.54 -7.94 36.82
C PHE A 349 -27.74 -9.46 36.93
N ILE A 350 -27.16 -10.25 36.01
CA ILE A 350 -27.21 -11.72 36.05
C ILE A 350 -26.51 -12.25 37.30
N ALA A 351 -25.33 -11.71 37.65
CA ALA A 351 -24.60 -12.11 38.86
C ALA A 351 -25.39 -11.82 40.14
N ARG A 352 -26.11 -10.68 40.21
CA ARG A 352 -26.98 -10.35 41.36
C ARG A 352 -28.14 -11.33 41.51
N ARG A 353 -28.78 -11.75 40.42
CA ARG A 353 -29.90 -12.71 40.47
C ARG A 353 -29.49 -14.09 40.97
N ARG A 354 -28.25 -14.52 40.69
CA ARG A 354 -27.72 -15.82 41.15
C ARG A 354 -27.35 -15.85 42.64
N LYS A 355 -27.23 -14.69 43.29
CA LYS A 355 -27.00 -14.57 44.74
C LYS A 355 -28.30 -14.51 45.57
N SER A 356 -29.44 -14.31 44.91
CA SER A 356 -30.76 -14.21 45.54
C SER A 356 -31.64 -15.45 45.29
N ALA A 357 -31.05 -16.55 44.83
CA ALA A 357 -31.66 -17.86 44.66
C ALA A 357 -30.92 -18.88 45.53
#